data_AF-A0A9Q1JD09-F1
#
_entry.id   AF-A0A9Q1JD09-F1
#
_cell.length_a   1.000
_cell.length_b   1.000
_cell.length_c   1.000
_cell.angle_alpha   90.00
_cell.angle_beta   90.00
_cell.angle_gamma   90.00
#
_symmetry.space_group_name_H-M   'P 1'
#
loop_
_entity.id
_entity.type
_entity.pdbx_description
1 polymer ?
#
loop_
_entity_poly.entity_id
_entity_poly.type
_entity_poly.pdbx_seq_one_letter_code
_entity_poly.pdbx_strand_id
1 'polypeptide(L)'
;MPANQSRSRTRDRNNVLNRAEFMSLNQPLRTNPSAARRPSQIKHQQSQHQPPEQEPEDRRESMKLPEEDCMQLNPSFKGIAINSLFAIDICLSKRLGVCAHTTSSWGSIRSIVNLLAFTGHGIPWICGTLLCLTRSNTLAGQEVLVNLMLALFLDVMTVAGVQKLVKRKGPWEMSPSFLDYLAMDIYSFPAAHASRVTMVSKFLLAHLVLAVPLRILLVLWAFLVGMSRILLGRHHLSDVGCGFALGFLHYTLVEMVWLPSSSCQAIISIGTLSWINFY
;
A
#
# COMPACT_ATOMS: atom_id res chain seq x y z
N MET A 1 42.51 -29.47 28.67
CA MET A 1 42.87 -28.50 27.59
C MET A 1 44.13 -29.00 26.89
N PRO A 2 44.36 -28.71 25.60
CA PRO A 2 43.65 -27.76 24.71
C PRO A 2 42.82 -28.50 23.62
N ALA A 3 41.61 -28.07 23.24
CA ALA A 3 41.19 -26.82 22.60
C ALA A 3 41.71 -26.69 21.16
N ASN A 4 40.86 -27.01 20.17
CA ASN A 4 41.05 -26.52 18.81
C ASN A 4 39.80 -25.72 18.40
N GLN A 5 40.03 -24.43 18.15
CA GLN A 5 39.03 -23.39 18.05
C GLN A 5 38.26 -23.45 16.72
N SER A 6 36.93 -23.34 16.83
CA SER A 6 36.07 -22.86 15.76
C SER A 6 36.43 -21.42 15.40
N ARG A 7 37.00 -21.20 14.22
CA ARG A 7 37.13 -19.85 13.64
C ARG A 7 35.99 -19.60 12.65
N SER A 8 34.97 -18.93 13.16
CA SER A 8 34.02 -18.13 12.39
C SER A 8 34.78 -17.08 11.56
N ARG A 9 34.63 -17.10 10.24
CA ARG A 9 34.95 -15.96 9.37
C ARG A 9 33.68 -15.20 9.05
N THR A 10 33.24 -14.42 10.02
CA THR A 10 32.27 -13.33 9.88
C THR A 10 33.01 -12.11 9.35
N ARG A 11 33.24 -12.00 8.04
CA ARG A 11 33.65 -10.73 7.42
C ARG A 11 33.38 -10.75 5.91
N ASP A 12 32.14 -10.42 5.55
CA ASP A 12 31.78 -9.73 4.29
C ASP A 12 30.27 -9.47 4.24
N ARG A 13 29.76 -8.72 5.23
CA ARG A 13 28.32 -8.39 5.30
C ARG A 13 28.05 -6.89 5.43
N ASN A 14 28.92 -6.05 4.87
CA ASN A 14 28.78 -4.58 4.90
C ASN A 14 29.11 -3.95 3.55
N ASN A 15 28.56 -4.46 2.45
CA ASN A 15 28.56 -3.74 1.17
C ASN A 15 27.18 -3.74 0.53
N VAL A 16 26.25 -2.99 1.16
CA VAL A 16 24.83 -2.86 0.77
C VAL A 16 24.66 -2.05 -0.52
N LEU A 17 25.71 -1.39 -1.01
CA LEU A 17 25.67 -0.53 -2.20
C LEU A 17 25.75 -1.28 -3.54
N ASN A 18 26.07 -2.58 -3.54
CA ASN A 18 26.29 -3.35 -4.77
C ASN A 18 25.17 -4.36 -5.10
N ARG A 19 23.97 -4.20 -4.52
CA ARG A 19 22.85 -5.09 -4.82
C ARG A 19 22.19 -4.65 -6.13
N ALA A 20 22.28 -5.51 -7.15
CA ALA A 20 21.73 -5.35 -8.50
C ALA A 20 20.20 -5.11 -8.57
N GLU A 21 19.50 -5.06 -7.44
CA GLU A 21 18.05 -4.84 -7.34
C GLU A 21 17.64 -3.37 -7.56
N PHE A 22 18.58 -2.42 -7.52
CA PHE A 22 18.31 -1.00 -7.77
C PHE A 22 18.31 -0.60 -9.26
N MET A 23 18.65 -1.52 -10.17
CA MET A 23 18.82 -1.22 -11.60
C MET A 23 17.65 -1.68 -12.48
N SER A 24 16.59 -2.29 -11.91
CA SER A 24 15.56 -3.01 -12.69
C SER A 24 14.16 -2.37 -12.68
N LEU A 25 13.97 -1.17 -12.13
CA LEU A 25 12.61 -0.63 -11.91
C LEU A 25 11.95 0.08 -13.11
N ASN A 26 12.55 0.03 -14.32
CA ASN A 26 11.97 0.64 -15.52
C ASN A 26 11.93 -0.28 -16.76
N GLN A 27 12.02 -1.61 -16.63
CA GLN A 27 11.81 -2.49 -17.79
C GLN A 27 10.34 -2.91 -17.92
N PRO A 28 9.64 -2.57 -19.03
CA PRO A 28 8.38 -3.22 -19.35
C PRO A 28 8.64 -4.69 -19.72
N LEU A 29 7.76 -5.57 -19.23
CA LEU A 29 7.77 -7.01 -19.47
C LEU A 29 7.78 -7.29 -20.99
N ARG A 30 8.90 -7.73 -21.57
CA ARG A 30 8.92 -8.30 -22.93
C ARG A 30 8.33 -9.71 -22.87
N THR A 31 7.09 -9.84 -23.30
CA THR A 31 6.48 -11.11 -23.69
C THR A 31 7.11 -11.60 -25.00
N ASN A 32 8.08 -12.52 -24.92
CA ASN A 32 8.54 -13.28 -26.10
C ASN A 32 7.65 -14.52 -26.29
N PRO A 33 6.99 -14.69 -27.45
CA PRO A 33 6.38 -15.97 -27.79
C PRO A 33 7.43 -16.94 -28.33
N SER A 34 7.53 -18.11 -27.68
CA SER A 34 7.81 -19.43 -28.27
C SER A 34 8.80 -19.51 -29.45
N ALA A 35 10.06 -19.84 -29.16
CA ALA A 35 11.00 -20.37 -30.17
C ALA A 35 10.97 -21.91 -30.15
N ALA A 36 10.32 -22.48 -31.16
CA ALA A 36 10.33 -23.91 -31.45
C ALA A 36 11.64 -24.35 -32.14
N ARG A 37 12.04 -25.58 -31.85
CA ARG A 37 13.20 -26.31 -32.38
C ARG A 37 13.11 -26.54 -33.91
N ARG A 38 14.23 -26.41 -34.64
CA ARG A 38 14.95 -27.50 -35.36
C ARG A 38 16.13 -26.99 -36.25
N PRO A 39 17.09 -27.87 -36.66
CA PRO A 39 18.45 -27.51 -37.08
C PRO A 39 18.79 -27.85 -38.54
N SER A 40 19.91 -27.31 -39.06
CA SER A 40 20.76 -27.76 -40.21
C SER A 40 21.57 -26.55 -40.71
N GLN A 41 22.75 -26.60 -41.34
CA GLN A 41 23.72 -27.63 -41.72
C GLN A 41 25.03 -26.88 -42.05
N ILE A 42 26.15 -27.58 -41.93
CA ILE A 42 27.53 -27.16 -42.24
C ILE A 42 27.76 -27.20 -43.77
N LYS A 43 28.45 -26.19 -44.34
CA LYS A 43 29.42 -26.41 -45.43
C LYS A 43 30.40 -25.24 -45.62
N HIS A 44 31.69 -25.59 -45.54
CA HIS A 44 32.85 -24.82 -46.01
C HIS A 44 32.89 -24.73 -47.54
N GLN A 45 33.41 -23.62 -48.09
CA GLN A 45 34.52 -23.67 -49.05
C GLN A 45 35.25 -22.32 -49.17
N GLN A 46 36.51 -22.38 -49.61
CA GLN A 46 37.64 -21.48 -49.35
C GLN A 46 38.26 -21.01 -50.68
N SER A 47 39.06 -19.92 -50.64
CA SER A 47 40.11 -19.51 -51.62
C SER A 47 39.67 -18.78 -52.92
N GLN A 48 40.35 -17.80 -53.53
CA GLN A 48 41.63 -17.06 -53.33
C GLN A 48 41.75 -15.91 -54.40
N HIS A 49 42.45 -14.80 -54.07
CA HIS A 49 43.25 -13.83 -54.92
C HIS A 49 42.54 -13.02 -56.05
N GLN A 50 42.83 -11.75 -56.42
CA GLN A 50 43.67 -10.58 -56.04
C GLN A 50 43.14 -9.34 -56.89
N PRO A 51 43.57 -8.07 -56.65
CA PRO A 51 42.88 -6.79 -57.02
C PRO A 51 43.37 -6.18 -58.37
N PRO A 52 43.09 -4.92 -58.81
CA PRO A 52 42.36 -3.78 -58.19
C PRO A 52 41.36 -3.04 -59.14
N GLU A 53 40.92 -1.85 -58.70
CA GLU A 53 40.30 -0.76 -59.48
C GLU A 53 38.77 -0.81 -59.69
N GLN A 54 38.03 -0.10 -58.83
CA GLN A 54 37.34 1.16 -59.16
C GLN A 54 36.40 1.53 -58.01
N GLU A 55 36.33 2.84 -57.75
CA GLU A 55 35.60 3.52 -56.68
C GLU A 55 34.16 2.99 -56.47
N PRO A 56 33.66 2.94 -55.23
CA PRO A 56 32.23 2.95 -55.01
C PRO A 56 31.79 4.27 -54.37
N GLU A 57 30.76 4.80 -55.00
CA GLU A 57 29.90 5.89 -54.58
C GLU A 57 29.55 5.88 -53.09
N ASP A 58 29.46 7.11 -52.60
CA ASP A 58 29.01 7.55 -51.30
C ASP A 58 27.60 7.02 -50.97
N ARG A 59 27.53 5.95 -50.17
CA ARG A 59 26.30 5.58 -49.46
C ARG A 59 26.61 5.34 -47.99
N ARG A 60 26.88 6.44 -47.28
CA ARG A 60 26.80 6.46 -45.80
C ARG A 60 25.37 6.14 -45.38
N GLU A 61 25.09 4.86 -45.17
CA GLU A 61 24.01 4.44 -44.29
C GLU A 61 24.29 5.04 -42.91
N SER A 62 23.53 6.09 -42.57
CA SER A 62 23.45 6.58 -41.20
C SER A 62 22.88 5.45 -40.35
N MET A 63 23.76 4.68 -39.69
CA MET A 63 23.39 3.91 -38.50
C MET A 63 22.89 4.91 -37.46
N LYS A 64 21.60 5.23 -37.50
CA LYS A 64 20.89 5.82 -36.37
C LYS A 64 20.84 4.76 -35.27
N LEU A 65 21.79 4.85 -34.34
CA LEU A 65 21.66 4.24 -33.02
C LEU A 65 20.35 4.77 -32.37
N PRO A 66 19.62 3.97 -31.58
CA PRO A 66 18.46 4.46 -30.86
C PRO A 66 18.90 5.55 -29.89
N GLU A 67 18.41 6.78 -30.08
CA GLU A 67 18.61 7.92 -29.17
C GLU A 67 17.81 7.76 -27.85
N GLU A 68 17.67 6.54 -27.35
CA GLU A 68 16.88 6.23 -26.15
C GLU A 68 17.74 6.08 -24.88
N ASP A 69 19.07 6.24 -25.00
CA ASP A 69 20.02 6.17 -23.88
C ASP A 69 20.83 7.47 -23.69
N CYS A 70 20.33 8.61 -24.16
CA CYS A 70 20.79 9.90 -23.65
C CYS A 70 20.21 10.11 -22.25
N MET A 71 20.87 9.51 -21.27
CA MET A 71 20.72 9.80 -19.85
C MET A 71 20.66 11.32 -19.68
N GLN A 72 19.48 11.87 -19.41
CA GLN A 72 19.27 13.29 -19.19
C GLN A 72 20.00 13.66 -17.88
N LEU A 73 21.26 14.06 -18.01
CA LEU A 73 22.19 14.34 -16.91
C LEU A 73 21.84 15.61 -16.11
N ASN A 74 20.73 16.28 -16.40
CA ASN A 74 20.24 17.39 -15.60
C ASN A 74 18.86 17.06 -15.01
N PRO A 75 18.78 16.12 -14.05
CA PRO A 75 17.56 15.98 -13.27
C PRO A 75 17.32 17.32 -12.56
N SER A 76 16.15 17.92 -12.79
CA SER A 76 15.78 19.16 -12.10
C SER A 76 15.99 18.99 -10.60
N PHE A 77 16.42 20.05 -9.90
CA PHE A 77 16.56 20.02 -8.44
C PHE A 77 15.30 19.46 -7.75
N LYS A 78 14.12 19.77 -8.30
CA LYS A 78 12.83 19.21 -7.89
C LYS A 78 12.77 17.67 -8.03
N GLY A 79 13.21 17.12 -9.16
CA GLY A 79 13.26 15.67 -9.38
C GLY A 79 14.22 14.96 -8.43
N ILE A 80 15.40 15.53 -8.20
CA ILE A 80 16.38 15.00 -7.23
C ILE A 80 15.78 15.02 -5.82
N ALA A 81 15.15 16.12 -5.42
CA ALA A 81 14.54 16.26 -4.10
C ALA A 81 13.40 15.25 -3.89
N ILE A 82 12.51 15.08 -4.88
CA ILE A 82 11.41 14.11 -4.81
C ILE A 82 11.94 12.68 -4.70
N ASN A 83 12.91 12.30 -5.53
CA ASN A 83 13.50 10.96 -5.49
C ASN A 83 14.21 10.70 -4.15
N SER A 84 14.88 11.72 -3.60
CA SER A 84 15.52 11.64 -2.30
C SER A 84 14.49 11.46 -1.18
N LEU A 85 13.37 12.20 -1.20
CA LEU A 85 12.29 12.04 -0.24
C LEU A 85 11.68 10.63 -0.30
N PHE A 86 11.45 10.08 -1.50
CA PHE A 86 10.98 8.71 -1.65
C PHE A 86 11.98 7.68 -1.11
N ALA A 87 13.28 7.88 -1.37
CA ALA A 87 14.32 7.01 -0.85
C ALA A 87 14.36 7.06 0.70
N ILE A 88 14.20 8.25 1.29
CA ILE A 88 14.12 8.44 2.74
C ILE A 88 12.88 7.74 3.30
N ASP A 89 11.70 7.91 2.68
CA ASP A 89 10.45 7.24 3.08
C ASP A 89 10.62 5.72 3.11
N ILE A 90 11.18 5.13 2.04
CA ILE A 90 11.41 3.69 1.94
C ILE A 90 12.42 3.23 3.00
N CYS A 91 13.54 3.96 3.15
CA CYS A 91 14.58 3.63 4.12
C CYS A 91 14.04 3.65 5.56
N LEU A 92 13.31 4.72 5.91
CA LEU A 92 12.72 4.89 7.22
C LEU A 92 11.65 3.84 7.49
N SER A 93 10.77 3.56 6.52
CA SER A 93 9.72 2.55 6.64
C SER A 93 10.31 1.15 6.87
N LYS A 94 11.39 0.78 6.17
CA LYS A 94 12.09 -0.49 6.40
C LYS A 94 12.74 -0.56 7.77
N ARG A 95 13.33 0.54 8.25
CA ARG A 95 13.94 0.62 9.60
C ARG A 95 12.90 0.54 10.71
N LEU A 96 11.72 1.13 10.50
CA LEU A 96 10.63 1.12 11.47
C LEU A 96 9.85 -0.20 11.51
N GLY A 97 9.99 -1.06 10.50
CA GLY A 97 9.40 -2.40 10.44
C GLY A 97 9.97 -3.42 11.42
N VAL A 98 10.19 -3.04 12.68
CA VAL A 98 10.84 -3.85 13.73
C VAL A 98 10.00 -5.04 14.21
N CYS A 99 8.72 -5.10 13.85
CA CYS A 99 7.80 -6.20 14.13
C CYS A 99 7.46 -7.01 12.87
N ALA A 100 8.19 -6.84 11.75
CA ALA A 100 7.85 -7.44 10.47
C ALA A 100 7.93 -8.98 10.46
N HIS A 101 8.90 -9.57 11.18
CA HIS A 101 9.03 -11.01 11.33
C HIS A 101 9.15 -11.40 12.81
N THR A 102 8.90 -12.68 13.12
CA THR A 102 9.09 -13.22 14.48
C THR A 102 10.55 -13.19 14.95
N THR A 103 11.50 -13.14 14.00
CA THR A 103 12.94 -13.00 14.25
C THR A 103 13.42 -11.54 14.31
N SER A 104 12.54 -10.57 14.07
CA SER A 104 12.86 -9.15 14.19
C SER A 104 13.06 -8.75 15.65
N SER A 105 13.75 -7.62 15.88
CA SER A 105 14.11 -7.14 17.23
C SER A 105 12.93 -7.11 18.20
N TRP A 106 11.74 -6.73 17.71
CA TRP A 106 10.51 -6.63 18.51
C TRP A 106 9.45 -7.66 18.10
N GLY A 107 9.89 -8.80 17.55
CA GLY A 107 9.01 -9.90 17.11
C GLY A 107 8.06 -10.41 18.20
N SER A 108 8.46 -10.38 19.47
CA SER A 108 7.63 -10.82 20.61
C SER A 108 6.35 -9.98 20.80
N ILE A 109 6.39 -8.69 20.45
CA ILE A 109 5.26 -7.76 20.62
C ILE A 109 4.35 -7.79 19.37
N ARG A 110 4.74 -8.50 18.30
CA ARG A 110 3.99 -8.57 17.03
C ARG A 110 2.52 -8.97 17.23
N SER A 111 2.22 -9.88 18.16
CA SER A 111 0.83 -10.28 18.45
C SER A 111 0.00 -9.11 18.98
N ILE A 112 0.56 -8.34 19.92
CA ILE A 112 -0.07 -7.14 20.49
C ILE A 112 -0.26 -6.08 19.40
N VAL A 113 0.75 -5.87 18.55
CA VAL A 113 0.65 -4.90 17.43
C VAL A 113 -0.37 -5.34 16.40
N ASN A 114 -0.51 -6.64 16.11
CA ASN A 114 -1.56 -7.16 15.25
C ASN A 114 -2.96 -7.01 15.86
N LEU A 115 -3.11 -7.22 17.17
CA LEU A 115 -4.38 -7.01 17.86
C LEU A 115 -4.79 -5.54 17.81
N LEU A 116 -3.83 -4.63 18.03
CA LEU A 116 -4.04 -3.20 17.86
C LEU A 116 -4.45 -2.88 16.40
N ALA A 117 -3.75 -3.43 15.40
CA ALA A 117 -4.12 -3.25 14.01
C ALA A 117 -5.55 -3.77 13.71
N PHE A 118 -5.95 -4.89 14.30
CA PHE A 118 -7.29 -5.46 14.15
C PHE A 118 -8.40 -4.51 14.64
N THR A 119 -8.14 -3.67 15.66
CA THR A 119 -9.12 -2.65 16.10
C THR A 119 -9.41 -1.59 15.02
N GLY A 120 -8.51 -1.39 14.06
CA GLY A 120 -8.72 -0.51 12.90
C GLY A 120 -9.34 -1.21 11.69
N HIS A 121 -9.71 -2.47 11.80
CA HIS A 121 -10.25 -3.25 10.69
C HIS A 121 -11.71 -2.87 10.39
N GLY A 122 -12.11 -2.87 9.12
CA GLY A 122 -13.42 -2.35 8.70
C GLY A 122 -14.58 -3.23 9.12
N ILE A 123 -14.37 -4.55 9.08
CA ILE A 123 -15.40 -5.55 9.39
C ILE A 123 -15.96 -5.38 10.81
N PRO A 124 -15.15 -5.34 11.89
CA PRO A 124 -15.67 -5.07 13.24
C PRO A 124 -16.51 -3.79 13.34
N TRP A 125 -16.08 -2.70 12.69
CA TRP A 125 -16.80 -1.43 12.73
C TRP A 125 -18.13 -1.49 11.97
N ILE A 126 -18.15 -2.07 10.77
CA ILE A 126 -19.39 -2.23 9.99
C ILE A 126 -20.37 -3.13 10.75
N CYS A 127 -19.92 -4.30 11.23
CA CYS A 127 -20.77 -5.20 12.00
C CYS A 127 -21.28 -4.56 13.31
N GLY A 128 -20.41 -3.84 14.01
CA GLY A 128 -20.75 -3.14 15.25
C GLY A 128 -21.79 -2.05 15.02
N THR A 129 -21.59 -1.19 14.01
CA THR A 129 -22.55 -0.13 13.66
C THR A 129 -23.89 -0.72 13.23
N LEU A 130 -23.90 -1.81 12.46
CA LEU A 130 -25.14 -2.49 12.07
C LEU A 130 -25.88 -3.06 13.29
N LEU A 131 -25.16 -3.73 14.20
CA LEU A 131 -25.74 -4.26 15.43
C LEU A 131 -26.32 -3.13 16.29
N CYS A 132 -25.58 -2.04 16.48
CA CYS A 132 -26.07 -0.86 17.21
C CYS A 132 -27.32 -0.26 16.53
N LEU A 133 -27.35 -0.23 15.20
CA LEU A 133 -28.51 0.28 14.46
C LEU A 133 -29.77 -0.56 14.70
N THR A 134 -29.64 -1.90 14.71
CA THR A 134 -30.77 -2.81 15.01
C THR A 134 -31.29 -2.71 16.45
N ARG A 135 -30.49 -2.14 17.37
CA ARG A 135 -30.85 -1.99 18.79
C ARG A 135 -31.25 -0.56 19.16
N SER A 136 -30.95 0.40 18.30
CA SER A 136 -31.27 1.80 18.54
C SER A 136 -32.73 2.07 18.20
N ASN A 137 -33.49 2.59 19.18
CA ASN A 137 -34.87 3.03 19.01
C ASN A 137 -34.99 4.58 18.98
N THR A 138 -33.88 5.29 19.18
CA THR A 138 -33.89 6.76 19.21
C THR A 138 -33.57 7.31 17.83
N LEU A 139 -34.32 8.33 17.39
CA LEU A 139 -34.10 8.97 16.08
C LEU A 139 -32.68 9.54 15.95
N ALA A 140 -32.21 10.24 17.00
CA ALA A 140 -30.86 10.80 17.04
C ALA A 140 -29.78 9.71 16.98
N GLY A 141 -29.96 8.60 17.70
CA GLY A 141 -29.01 7.50 17.68
C GLY A 141 -28.97 6.82 16.32
N GLN A 142 -30.13 6.59 15.70
CA GLN A 142 -30.23 6.03 14.35
C GLN A 142 -29.61 6.96 13.30
N GLU A 143 -29.82 8.28 13.39
CA GLU A 143 -29.20 9.27 12.49
C GLU A 143 -27.67 9.20 12.54
N VAL A 144 -27.09 9.21 13.73
CA VAL A 144 -25.63 9.11 13.92
C VAL A 144 -25.10 7.77 13.39
N LEU A 145 -25.80 6.65 13.67
CA LEU A 145 -25.36 5.32 13.23
C LEU A 145 -25.45 5.14 11.71
N VAL A 146 -26.49 5.67 11.06
CA VAL A 146 -26.62 5.62 9.59
C VAL A 146 -25.52 6.46 8.93
N ASN A 147 -25.24 7.66 9.42
CA ASN A 147 -24.15 8.49 8.90
C ASN A 147 -22.77 7.86 9.16
N LEU A 148 -22.57 7.19 10.31
CA LEU A 148 -21.35 6.41 10.57
C LEU A 148 -21.21 5.24 9.58
N MET A 149 -22.31 4.55 9.28
CA MET A 149 -22.34 3.47 8.30
C MET A 149 -21.98 3.99 6.90
N LEU A 150 -22.58 5.12 6.49
CA LEU A 150 -22.25 5.82 5.25
C LEU A 150 -20.75 6.16 5.19
N ALA A 151 -20.19 6.70 6.27
CA ALA A 151 -18.78 7.05 6.35
C ALA A 151 -17.87 5.81 6.19
N LEU A 152 -18.20 4.70 6.85
CA LEU A 152 -17.47 3.43 6.75
C LEU A 152 -17.50 2.87 5.32
N PHE A 153 -18.66 2.88 4.66
CA PHE A 153 -18.76 2.45 3.27
C PHE A 153 -17.97 3.36 2.33
N LEU A 154 -18.10 4.68 2.48
CA LEU A 154 -17.34 5.66 1.70
C LEU A 154 -15.83 5.42 1.84
N ASP A 155 -15.35 5.20 3.06
CA ASP A 155 -13.94 4.92 3.34
C ASP A 155 -13.46 3.64 2.68
N VAL A 156 -14.17 2.52 2.89
CA VAL A 156 -13.79 1.23 2.30
C VAL A 156 -13.80 1.29 0.77
N MET A 157 -14.83 1.87 0.16
CA MET A 157 -14.93 1.95 -1.30
C MET A 157 -13.86 2.86 -1.91
N THR A 158 -13.62 4.03 -1.30
CA THR A 158 -12.62 4.98 -1.79
C THR A 158 -11.21 4.43 -1.65
N VAL A 159 -10.87 3.88 -0.48
CA VAL A 159 -9.54 3.30 -0.26
C VAL A 159 -9.31 2.09 -1.18
N ALA A 160 -10.26 1.17 -1.28
CA ALA A 160 -10.15 0.02 -2.18
C ALA A 160 -10.00 0.45 -3.65
N GLY A 161 -10.73 1.49 -4.07
CA GLY A 161 -10.62 2.09 -5.38
C GLY A 161 -9.22 2.66 -5.64
N VAL A 162 -8.71 3.52 -4.76
CA VAL A 162 -7.38 4.13 -4.89
C VAL A 162 -6.28 3.06 -4.85
N GLN A 163 -6.39 2.07 -3.96
CA GLN A 163 -5.46 0.96 -3.87
C GLN A 163 -5.40 0.16 -5.18
N LYS A 164 -6.56 -0.12 -5.79
CA LYS A 164 -6.63 -0.84 -7.07
C LYS A 164 -6.08 -0.02 -8.25
N LEU A 165 -6.12 1.31 -8.17
CA LEU A 165 -5.54 2.21 -9.17
C LEU A 165 -4.02 2.32 -9.03
N VAL A 166 -3.53 2.54 -7.80
CA VAL A 166 -2.10 2.82 -7.55
C VAL A 166 -1.27 1.54 -7.49
N LYS A 167 -1.82 0.45 -6.94
CA LYS A 167 -1.16 -0.87 -6.83
C LYS A 167 0.25 -0.85 -6.21
N ARG A 168 0.52 0.12 -5.32
CA ARG A 168 1.82 0.22 -4.62
C ARG A 168 2.04 -1.01 -3.74
N LYS A 169 3.23 -1.60 -3.82
CA LYS A 169 3.65 -2.71 -2.94
C LYS A 169 4.19 -2.18 -1.61
N GLY A 170 3.90 -2.93 -0.54
CA GLY A 170 4.39 -2.63 0.80
C GLY A 170 5.92 -2.74 0.93
N PRO A 171 6.50 -2.22 2.04
CA PRO A 171 7.95 -2.25 2.28
C PRO A 171 8.53 -3.67 2.39
N TRP A 172 7.74 -4.60 2.93
CA TRP A 172 8.08 -6.01 3.09
C TRP A 172 7.05 -6.86 2.34
N GLU A 173 7.50 -7.91 1.65
CA GLU A 173 6.61 -8.86 1.00
C GLU A 173 5.94 -9.74 2.06
N MET A 174 4.68 -9.42 2.40
CA MET A 174 3.85 -10.23 3.28
C MET A 174 2.62 -10.72 2.55
N SER A 175 2.24 -11.97 2.79
CA SER A 175 0.96 -12.49 2.36
C SER A 175 -0.18 -11.73 3.06
N PRO A 176 -1.20 -11.25 2.33
CA PRO A 176 -2.37 -10.64 2.96
C PRO A 176 -3.07 -11.65 3.85
N SER A 177 -3.62 -11.20 4.97
CA SER A 177 -4.47 -12.06 5.80
C SER A 177 -5.86 -12.22 5.17
N PHE A 178 -6.62 -13.23 5.60
CA PHE A 178 -8.00 -13.44 5.14
C PHE A 178 -8.88 -12.19 5.31
N LEU A 179 -8.72 -11.47 6.43
CA LEU A 179 -9.47 -10.26 6.70
C LEU A 179 -9.05 -9.09 5.79
N ASP A 180 -7.75 -8.99 5.47
CA ASP A 180 -7.25 -7.98 4.53
C ASP A 180 -7.85 -8.20 3.13
N TYR A 181 -7.97 -9.46 2.69
CA TYR A 181 -8.66 -9.78 1.42
C TYR A 181 -10.14 -9.39 1.46
N LEU A 182 -10.84 -9.71 2.55
CA LEU A 182 -12.26 -9.40 2.70
C LEU A 182 -12.51 -7.89 2.78
N ALA A 183 -11.59 -7.13 3.39
CA ALA A 183 -11.64 -5.67 3.44
C ALA A 183 -11.02 -4.98 2.21
N MET A 184 -10.62 -5.75 1.18
CA MET A 184 -9.99 -5.24 -0.05
C MET A 184 -8.71 -4.42 0.20
N ASP A 185 -8.00 -4.66 1.32
CA ASP A 185 -6.78 -3.97 1.75
C ASP A 185 -5.52 -4.73 1.29
N ILE A 186 -5.36 -4.90 -0.02
CA ILE A 186 -4.28 -5.72 -0.62
C ILE A 186 -3.02 -4.88 -0.92
N TYR A 187 -3.20 -3.60 -1.27
CA TYR A 187 -2.12 -2.71 -1.68
C TYR A 187 -1.74 -1.74 -0.56
N SER A 188 -0.54 -1.17 -0.62
CA SER A 188 -0.05 -0.36 0.50
C SER A 188 -0.57 1.08 0.51
N PHE A 189 -0.89 1.66 -0.66
CA PHE A 189 -1.27 3.08 -0.76
C PHE A 189 -2.75 3.28 -1.13
N PRO A 190 -3.50 4.10 -0.38
CA PRO A 190 -3.18 4.65 0.95
C PRO A 190 -3.37 3.58 2.04
N ALA A 191 -2.89 3.85 3.26
CA ALA A 191 -3.10 2.93 4.38
C ALA A 191 -4.57 2.95 4.84
N ALA A 192 -5.31 1.88 4.54
CA ALA A 192 -6.75 1.77 4.86
C ALA A 192 -7.03 1.89 6.36
N HIS A 193 -6.22 1.22 7.17
CA HIS A 193 -6.35 1.26 8.63
C HIS A 193 -6.20 2.68 9.18
N ALA A 194 -5.23 3.45 8.68
CA ALA A 194 -5.00 4.84 9.10
C ALA A 194 -6.15 5.76 8.70
N SER A 195 -6.65 5.63 7.46
CA SER A 195 -7.83 6.36 6.99
C SER A 195 -9.05 6.10 7.87
N ARG A 196 -9.36 4.81 8.10
CA ARG A 196 -10.54 4.40 8.85
C ARG A 196 -10.54 4.89 10.29
N VAL A 197 -9.44 4.65 11.02
CA VAL A 197 -9.38 5.07 12.44
C VAL A 197 -9.41 6.58 12.59
N THR A 198 -8.83 7.34 11.67
CA THR A 198 -8.93 8.81 11.72
C THR A 198 -10.35 9.28 11.44
N MET A 199 -11.00 8.72 10.42
CA MET A 199 -12.40 9.04 10.10
C MET A 199 -13.32 8.71 11.29
N VAL A 200 -13.21 7.49 11.83
CA VAL A 200 -14.00 7.04 12.98
C VAL A 200 -13.70 7.88 14.23
N SER A 201 -12.43 8.12 14.58
CA SER A 201 -12.09 8.94 15.73
C SER A 201 -12.66 10.36 15.61
N LYS A 202 -12.52 11.00 14.44
CA LYS A 202 -13.07 12.34 14.22
C LYS A 202 -14.60 12.34 14.33
N PHE A 203 -15.26 11.33 13.75
CA PHE A 203 -16.70 11.15 13.84
C PHE A 203 -17.18 11.03 15.29
N LEU A 204 -16.55 10.17 16.07
CA LEU A 204 -16.91 9.97 17.47
C LEU A 204 -16.62 11.22 18.32
N LEU A 205 -15.52 11.94 18.05
CA LEU A 205 -15.21 13.19 18.76
C LEU A 205 -16.24 14.31 18.51
N ALA A 206 -16.84 14.33 17.32
CA ALA A 206 -17.83 15.32 16.92
C ALA A 206 -19.23 15.00 17.43
N HIS A 207 -19.66 13.74 17.36
CA HIS A 207 -21.05 13.35 17.63
C HIS A 207 -21.28 12.74 19.02
N LEU A 208 -20.23 12.39 19.76
CA LEU A 208 -20.36 11.89 21.13
C LEU A 208 -19.77 12.88 22.14
N VAL A 209 -20.47 13.04 23.26
CA VAL A 209 -20.01 13.85 24.40
C VAL A 209 -19.03 13.01 25.23
N LEU A 210 -17.75 13.01 24.83
CA LEU A 210 -16.68 12.33 25.55
C LEU A 210 -16.00 13.27 26.57
N ALA A 211 -15.66 12.71 27.72
CA ALA A 211 -14.75 13.35 28.67
C ALA A 211 -13.37 13.60 28.03
N VAL A 212 -12.67 14.65 28.45
CA VAL A 212 -11.35 15.04 27.91
C VAL A 212 -10.35 13.88 27.83
N PRO A 213 -10.20 13.01 28.86
CA PRO A 213 -9.28 11.87 28.79
C PRO A 213 -9.63 10.88 27.67
N LEU A 214 -10.92 10.62 27.44
CA LEU A 214 -11.38 9.72 26.39
C LEU A 214 -11.09 10.29 25.00
N ARG A 215 -11.21 11.62 24.83
CA ARG A 215 -10.87 12.29 23.58
C ARG A 215 -9.39 12.10 23.24
N ILE A 216 -8.51 12.28 24.23
CA ILE A 216 -7.07 12.07 24.07
C ILE A 216 -6.77 10.60 23.73
N LEU A 217 -7.39 9.67 24.45
CA LEU A 217 -7.21 8.23 24.22
C LEU A 217 -7.63 7.82 22.80
N LEU A 218 -8.69 8.43 22.27
CA LEU A 218 -9.21 8.15 20.93
C LEU A 218 -8.28 8.66 19.82
N VAL A 219 -7.68 9.85 19.99
CA VAL A 219 -6.65 10.37 19.08
C VAL A 219 -5.39 9.52 19.14
N LEU A 220 -4.96 9.15 20.36
CA LEU A 220 -3.82 8.28 20.57
C LEU A 220 -4.04 6.91 19.93
N TRP A 221 -5.23 6.32 20.11
CA TRP A 221 -5.61 5.06 19.47
C TRP A 221 -5.48 5.14 17.95
N ALA A 222 -6.03 6.17 17.30
CA ALA A 222 -5.93 6.34 15.85
C ALA A 222 -4.46 6.43 15.39
N PHE A 223 -3.65 7.21 16.10
CA PHE A 223 -2.22 7.31 15.81
C PHE A 223 -1.50 5.96 15.97
N LEU A 224 -1.73 5.26 17.08
CA LEU A 224 -1.11 3.97 17.37
C LEU A 224 -1.50 2.89 16.34
N VAL A 225 -2.76 2.86 15.90
CA VAL A 225 -3.21 1.95 14.84
C VAL A 225 -2.51 2.28 13.52
N GLY A 226 -2.38 3.55 13.13
CA GLY A 226 -1.60 3.93 11.94
C GLY A 226 -0.13 3.49 12.04
N MET A 227 0.51 3.77 13.18
CA MET A 227 1.90 3.36 13.42
C MET A 227 2.08 1.84 13.42
N SER A 228 1.10 1.08 13.91
CA SER A 228 1.13 -0.38 13.90
C SER A 228 1.37 -0.96 12.50
N ARG A 229 0.86 -0.29 11.46
CA ARG A 229 1.01 -0.71 10.06
C ARG A 229 2.44 -0.56 9.54
N ILE A 230 3.17 0.43 10.03
CA ILE A 230 4.59 0.66 9.74
C ILE A 230 5.43 -0.36 10.52
N LEU A 231 5.13 -0.55 11.81
CA LEU A 231 5.85 -1.50 12.68
C LEU A 231 5.74 -2.95 12.16
N LEU A 232 4.55 -3.33 11.67
CA LEU A 232 4.31 -4.62 11.03
C LEU A 232 4.91 -4.70 9.62
N GLY A 233 5.47 -3.61 9.09
CA GLY A 233 6.14 -3.59 7.78
C GLY A 233 5.19 -3.65 6.58
N ARG A 234 3.89 -3.37 6.77
CA ARG A 234 2.87 -3.49 5.71
C ARG A 234 2.73 -2.24 4.85
N HIS A 235 3.00 -1.06 5.41
CA HIS A 235 2.83 0.23 4.74
C HIS A 235 4.06 1.11 4.90
N HIS A 236 4.29 1.99 3.92
CA HIS A 236 5.30 3.05 4.03
C HIS A 236 4.78 4.19 4.92
N LEU A 237 5.68 5.03 5.46
CA LEU A 237 5.30 6.17 6.29
C LEU A 237 4.41 7.16 5.51
N SER A 238 4.73 7.40 4.24
CA SER A 238 3.90 8.20 3.33
C SER A 238 2.49 7.61 3.13
N ASP A 239 2.35 6.28 3.03
CA ASP A 239 1.04 5.61 2.88
C ASP A 239 0.15 5.89 4.11
N VAL A 240 0.74 5.86 5.30
CA VAL A 240 0.05 6.13 6.57
C VAL A 240 -0.34 7.59 6.71
N GLY A 241 0.58 8.51 6.37
CA GLY A 241 0.27 9.94 6.34
C GLY A 241 -0.87 10.30 5.39
N CYS A 242 -0.84 9.77 4.16
CA CYS A 242 -1.92 9.92 3.20
C CYS A 242 -3.22 9.26 3.69
N GLY A 243 -3.13 8.11 4.37
CA GLY A 243 -4.26 7.47 5.02
C GLY A 243 -4.93 8.41 6.04
N PHE A 244 -4.18 8.99 6.98
CA PHE A 244 -4.72 9.94 7.95
C PHE A 244 -5.38 11.16 7.28
N ALA A 245 -4.75 11.73 6.25
CA ALA A 245 -5.32 12.85 5.50
C ALA A 245 -6.64 12.47 4.81
N LEU A 246 -6.69 11.29 4.18
CA LEU A 246 -7.87 10.77 3.52
C LEU A 246 -9.01 10.49 4.52
N GLY A 247 -8.69 9.94 5.69
CA GLY A 247 -9.68 9.72 6.76
C GLY A 247 -10.31 11.02 7.27
N PHE A 248 -9.49 12.07 7.43
CA PHE A 248 -9.98 13.40 7.78
C PHE A 248 -10.92 13.96 6.70
N LEU A 249 -10.56 13.77 5.42
CA LEU A 249 -11.37 14.15 4.27
C LEU A 249 -12.69 13.38 4.22
N HIS A 250 -12.69 12.06 4.45
CA HIS A 250 -13.92 11.25 4.47
C HIS A 250 -14.92 11.75 5.51
N TYR A 251 -14.46 12.03 6.74
CA TYR A 251 -15.36 12.63 7.74
C TYR A 251 -15.92 13.96 7.24
N THR A 252 -15.07 14.85 6.71
CA THR A 252 -15.53 16.17 6.26
C THR A 252 -16.51 16.05 5.11
N LEU A 253 -16.33 15.10 4.19
CA LEU A 253 -17.31 14.84 3.13
C LEU A 253 -18.65 14.39 3.73
N VAL A 254 -18.64 13.45 4.68
CA VAL A 254 -19.86 12.95 5.33
C VAL A 254 -20.57 14.06 6.11
N GLU A 255 -19.83 14.91 6.80
CA GLU A 255 -20.36 16.09 7.49
C GLU A 255 -21.03 17.07 6.51
N MET A 256 -20.47 17.25 5.31
CA MET A 256 -21.06 18.09 4.27
C MET A 256 -22.32 17.49 3.63
N VAL A 257 -22.42 16.16 3.55
CA VAL A 257 -23.59 15.45 3.00
C VAL A 257 -24.44 14.77 4.07
N TRP A 258 -24.43 15.32 5.29
CA TRP A 258 -25.06 14.70 6.45
C TRP A 258 -26.53 14.38 6.21
N LEU A 259 -26.91 13.12 6.42
CA LEU A 259 -28.27 12.67 6.22
C LEU A 259 -29.15 13.05 7.42
N PRO A 260 -30.22 13.83 7.22
CA PRO A 260 -31.14 14.17 8.31
C PRO A 260 -31.93 12.94 8.75
N SER A 261 -32.47 12.98 9.98
CA SER A 261 -33.31 11.93 10.55
C SER A 261 -34.38 11.37 9.60
N SER A 262 -35.06 12.21 8.81
CA SER A 262 -36.10 11.77 7.87
C SER A 262 -35.56 10.84 6.78
N SER A 263 -34.43 11.19 6.16
CA SER A 263 -33.75 10.35 5.17
C SER A 263 -33.26 9.05 5.79
N CYS A 264 -32.71 9.12 7.02
CA CYS A 264 -32.28 7.94 7.76
C CYS A 264 -33.45 6.98 8.04
N GLN A 265 -34.63 7.49 8.45
CA GLN A 265 -35.82 6.65 8.64
C GLN A 265 -36.29 6.00 7.34
N ALA A 266 -36.23 6.71 6.21
CA ALA A 266 -36.57 6.14 4.92
C ALA A 266 -35.64 4.97 4.56
N ILE A 267 -34.33 5.14 4.74
CA ILE A 267 -33.32 4.09 4.49
C ILE A 267 -33.57 2.87 5.39
N ILE A 268 -33.81 3.10 6.68
CA ILE A 268 -34.08 2.01 7.65
C ILE A 268 -35.37 1.27 7.26
N SER A 269 -36.43 2.00 6.91
CA SER A 269 -37.73 1.43 6.53
C SER A 269 -37.64 0.58 5.26
N ILE A 270 -36.87 1.02 4.26
CA ILE A 270 -36.61 0.23 3.05
C ILE A 270 -35.86 -1.07 3.40
N GLY A 271 -34.87 -0.98 4.30
CA GLY A 271 -34.13 -2.13 4.79
C GLY A 271 -34.99 -3.14 5.55
N THR A 272 -35.86 -2.68 6.45
CA THR A 272 -36.75 -3.54 7.24
C THR A 272 -37.84 -4.17 6.39
N LEU A 273 -38.42 -3.43 5.45
CA LEU A 273 -39.41 -3.97 4.50
C LEU A 273 -38.81 -5.08 3.64
N SER A 274 -37.55 -4.91 3.20
CA SER A 274 -36.84 -5.95 2.45
C SER A 274 -36.64 -7.22 3.30
N TRP A 275 -36.34 -7.07 4.59
CA TRP A 275 -36.12 -8.21 5.51
C TRP A 275 -37.40 -9.02 5.79
N ILE A 276 -38.54 -8.35 5.93
CA ILE A 276 -39.83 -9.02 6.18
C ILE A 276 -40.26 -9.88 4.97
N ASN A 277 -39.92 -9.49 3.75
CA ASN A 277 -40.29 -10.24 2.54
C ASN A 277 -39.47 -11.54 2.32
N PHE A 278 -38.43 -11.80 3.12
CA PHE A 278 -37.62 -13.02 3.06
C PHE A 278 -37.97 -14.07 4.12
N TYR A 279 -38.94 -13.78 4.99
CA TYR A 279 -39.51 -14.70 5.98
C TYR A 279 -40.98 -15.01 5.63
#